data_AF-A0A6L7IKB1-F1
#
_entry.id   AF-A0A6L7IKB1-F1
#
_cell.length_a   1.000
_cell.length_b   1.000
_cell.length_c   1.000
_cell.angle_alpha   90.00
_cell.angle_beta   90.00
_cell.angle_gamma   90.00
#
_symmetry.space_group_name_H-M   'P 1'
#
loop_
_entity.id
_entity.type
_entity.pdbx_description
1 polymer ?
#
loop_
_entity_poly.entity_id
_entity_poly.type
_entity_poly.pdbx_seq_one_letter_code
_entity_poly.pdbx_strand_id
1 'polypeptide(L)'
;MFLTLFFAFPTSFFKCQGSYTPSKMNKVLPTLTKSNFVLQSEIPDLISSEKCKYITKGRSYAAPVGLFAKNDLKNAAKGIDEWVELDKGNTFVLTNYKWIPMGNTGSTQLYVDFDTLICKEKP
;
A
#
# COMPACT_ATOMS: atom_id res chain seq x y z
N MET A 1 -12.96 -0.86 -59.61
CA MET A 1 -13.35 -0.11 -58.39
C MET A 1 -13.49 -1.14 -57.28
N PHE A 2 -12.45 -1.35 -56.47
CA PHE A 2 -12.47 -2.31 -55.35
C PHE A 2 -12.61 -1.53 -54.04
N LEU A 3 -13.70 -1.79 -53.33
CA LEU A 3 -14.04 -1.17 -52.05
C LEU A 3 -13.43 -2.04 -50.93
N THR A 4 -12.30 -1.61 -50.36
CA THR A 4 -11.73 -2.27 -49.17
C THR A 4 -12.35 -1.69 -47.90
N LEU A 5 -13.19 -2.48 -47.24
CA LEU A 5 -13.64 -2.23 -45.86
C LEU A 5 -12.45 -2.41 -44.91
N PHE A 6 -12.01 -1.33 -44.26
CA PHE A 6 -11.14 -1.40 -43.10
C PHE A 6 -11.99 -1.64 -41.85
N PHE A 7 -12.07 -2.89 -41.40
CA PHE A 7 -12.55 -3.21 -40.05
C PHE A 7 -11.49 -2.77 -39.03
N ALA A 8 -11.75 -1.66 -38.34
CA ALA A 8 -10.95 -1.24 -37.20
C ALA A 8 -11.24 -2.17 -36.01
N PHE A 9 -10.32 -3.11 -35.75
CA PHE A 9 -10.30 -3.85 -34.49
C PHE A 9 -9.91 -2.88 -33.35
N PRO A 10 -10.73 -2.68 -32.31
CA PRO A 10 -10.31 -1.92 -31.15
C PRO A 10 -9.26 -2.73 -30.39
N THR A 11 -7.99 -2.34 -30.52
CA THR A 11 -6.91 -2.81 -29.64
C THR A 11 -7.20 -2.28 -28.24
N SER A 12 -7.91 -3.08 -27.44
CA SER A 12 -8.02 -2.86 -26.00
C SER A 12 -6.63 -3.04 -25.40
N PHE A 13 -5.90 -1.94 -25.27
CA PHE A 13 -4.71 -1.87 -24.42
C PHE A 13 -5.15 -2.08 -22.98
N PHE A 14 -5.13 -3.33 -22.52
CA PHE A 14 -5.17 -3.65 -21.10
C PHE A 14 -3.95 -3.00 -20.44
N LYS A 15 -4.13 -1.81 -19.87
CA LYS A 15 -3.09 -1.17 -19.05
C LYS A 15 -2.93 -1.99 -17.77
N CYS A 16 -1.99 -2.94 -17.78
CA CYS A 16 -1.48 -3.55 -16.55
C CYS A 16 -0.79 -2.44 -15.74
N GLN A 17 -1.53 -1.83 -14.81
CA GLN A 17 -0.97 -0.84 -13.89
C GLN A 17 -0.19 -1.59 -12.81
N GLY A 18 1.12 -1.77 -13.04
CA GLY A 18 2.02 -2.54 -12.17
C GLY A 18 2.49 -1.80 -10.90
N SER A 19 2.01 -0.58 -10.64
CA SER A 19 2.36 0.19 -9.45
C SER A 19 1.33 1.28 -9.12
N TYR A 20 1.39 1.79 -7.88
CA TYR A 20 0.55 2.88 -7.40
C TYR A 20 1.39 4.14 -7.15
N THR A 21 0.82 5.30 -7.53
CA THR A 21 1.39 6.62 -7.18
C THR A 21 1.23 6.89 -5.68
N PRO A 22 2.00 7.82 -5.09
CA PRO A 22 1.90 8.10 -3.65
C PRO A 22 0.48 8.52 -3.22
N SER A 23 -0.17 9.34 -4.04
CA SER A 23 -1.54 9.79 -3.81
C SER A 23 -2.56 8.65 -3.85
N LYS A 24 -2.36 7.64 -4.70
CA LYS A 24 -3.23 6.47 -4.78
C LYS A 24 -2.92 5.47 -3.66
N MET A 25 -1.65 5.32 -3.30
CA MET A 25 -1.18 4.47 -2.19
C MET A 25 -1.83 4.90 -0.87
N ASN A 26 -1.71 6.17 -0.51
CA ASN A 26 -2.27 6.73 0.74
C ASN A 26 -3.81 6.76 0.77
N LYS A 27 -4.48 6.62 -0.37
CA LYS A 27 -5.95 6.52 -0.43
C LYS A 27 -6.45 5.08 -0.37
N VAL A 28 -5.74 4.16 -1.02
CA VAL A 28 -6.22 2.79 -1.21
C VAL A 28 -5.73 1.85 -0.12
N LEU A 29 -4.44 1.91 0.25
CA LEU A 29 -3.88 0.99 1.25
C LEU A 29 -4.65 1.05 2.60
N PRO A 30 -5.00 2.22 3.15
CA PRO A 30 -5.73 2.29 4.42
C PRO A 30 -7.13 1.68 4.38
N THR A 31 -7.74 1.58 3.19
CA THR A 31 -9.07 0.96 3.03
C THR A 31 -9.00 -0.56 2.96
N LEU A 32 -7.80 -1.12 2.90
CA LEU A 32 -7.53 -2.55 2.85
C LEU A 32 -6.99 -3.09 4.18
N THR A 33 -6.60 -2.22 5.11
CA THR A 33 -6.15 -2.56 6.47
C THR A 33 -7.31 -2.54 7.45
N LYS A 34 -7.21 -3.34 8.51
CA LYS A 34 -8.08 -3.27 9.70
C LYS A 34 -7.55 -2.24 10.70
N SER A 35 -6.24 -2.07 10.75
CA SER A 35 -5.55 -1.09 11.60
C SER A 35 -5.86 0.34 11.16
N ASN A 36 -5.89 1.26 12.12
CA ASN A 36 -6.09 2.68 11.79
C ASN A 36 -4.86 3.24 11.07
N PHE A 37 -5.08 4.14 10.13
CA PHE A 37 -4.00 4.80 9.40
C PHE A 37 -3.88 6.25 9.83
N VAL A 38 -2.66 6.71 10.02
CA VAL A 38 -2.33 8.10 10.31
C VAL A 38 -1.32 8.61 9.28
N LEU A 39 -1.49 9.85 8.82
CA LEU A 39 -0.52 10.47 7.94
C LEU A 39 0.74 10.87 8.72
N GLN A 40 1.91 10.72 8.10
CA GLN A 40 3.18 11.13 8.71
C GLN A 40 3.17 12.60 9.20
N SER A 41 2.42 13.48 8.51
CA SER A 41 2.27 14.89 8.89
C SER A 41 1.47 15.12 10.17
N GLU A 42 0.62 14.17 10.58
CA GLU A 42 -0.25 14.29 11.76
C GLU A 42 0.43 13.77 13.04
N ILE A 43 1.52 13.00 12.87
CA ILE A 43 2.24 12.36 13.96
C ILE A 43 2.76 13.35 15.02
N PRO A 44 3.43 14.47 14.67
CA PRO A 44 3.97 15.38 15.71
C PRO A 44 2.89 15.87 16.67
N ASP A 45 1.71 16.19 16.15
CA ASP A 45 0.58 16.68 16.93
C ASP A 45 -0.04 15.55 17.77
N LEU A 46 -0.18 14.35 17.22
CA LEU A 46 -0.75 13.20 17.93
C LEU A 46 0.15 12.68 19.06
N ILE A 47 1.47 12.74 18.89
CA ILE A 47 2.43 12.36 19.93
C ILE A 47 2.52 13.44 21.02
N SER A 48 2.61 14.72 20.64
CA SER A 48 2.71 15.83 21.60
C SER A 48 1.45 16.02 22.43
N SER A 49 0.28 15.72 21.87
CA SER A 49 -1.00 15.69 22.61
C SER A 49 -1.27 14.38 23.35
N GLU A 50 -0.29 13.46 23.42
CA GLU A 50 -0.39 12.15 24.06
C GLU A 50 -1.59 11.30 23.60
N LYS A 51 -2.09 11.54 22.38
CA LYS A 51 -3.18 10.77 21.76
C LYS A 51 -2.69 9.44 21.19
N CYS A 52 -1.45 9.43 20.72
CA CYS A 52 -0.76 8.25 20.21
C CYS A 52 0.62 8.08 20.87
N LYS A 53 1.11 6.84 20.88
CA LYS A 53 2.47 6.50 21.29
C LYS A 53 3.06 5.51 20.30
N TYR A 54 4.30 5.72 19.91
CA TYR A 54 5.07 4.74 19.13
C TYR A 54 5.29 3.46 19.93
N ILE A 55 5.09 2.34 19.26
CA ILE A 55 5.48 1.02 19.77
C ILE A 55 6.77 0.59 19.10
N THR A 56 6.75 0.45 17.78
CA THR A 56 7.89 0.03 16.97
C THR A 56 8.04 0.96 15.78
N LYS A 57 9.28 1.32 15.45
CA LYS A 57 9.62 2.11 14.26
C LYS A 57 10.43 1.30 13.27
N GLY A 58 10.35 1.66 11.99
CA GLY A 58 11.19 1.12 10.92
C GLY A 58 10.86 -0.33 10.57
N ARG A 59 9.59 -0.75 10.68
CA ARG A 59 9.20 -2.05 10.15
C ARG A 59 9.28 -2.01 8.62
N SER A 60 9.76 -3.09 8.03
CA SER A 60 9.73 -3.30 6.59
C SER A 60 9.08 -4.64 6.30
N TYR A 61 8.18 -4.65 5.32
CA TYR A 61 7.47 -5.84 4.92
C TYR A 61 7.46 -5.97 3.40
N ALA A 62 7.95 -7.11 2.91
CA ALA A 62 7.89 -7.50 1.52
C ALA A 62 6.58 -8.25 1.26
N ALA A 63 5.63 -7.60 0.60
CA ALA A 63 4.36 -8.22 0.29
C ALA A 63 4.56 -9.40 -0.69
N PRO A 64 3.90 -10.54 -0.47
CA PRO A 64 3.82 -11.60 -1.46
C PRO A 64 3.31 -11.07 -2.81
N VAL A 65 3.98 -11.46 -3.90
CA VAL A 65 3.64 -11.04 -5.26
C VAL A 65 2.29 -11.63 -5.66
N GLY A 66 1.36 -10.77 -6.02
CA GLY A 66 0.07 -11.09 -6.60
C GLY A 66 0.04 -10.93 -8.10
N LEU A 67 -1.09 -11.31 -8.71
CA LEU A 67 -1.27 -11.20 -10.16
C LEU A 67 -1.38 -9.74 -10.64
N PHE A 68 -1.84 -8.84 -9.76
CA PHE A 68 -2.01 -7.41 -10.04
C PHE A 68 -1.56 -6.57 -8.85
N ALA A 69 -1.19 -5.30 -9.09
CA ALA A 69 -0.79 -4.37 -8.04
C ALA A 69 -1.83 -4.24 -6.90
N LYS A 70 -3.13 -4.40 -7.20
CA LYS A 70 -4.18 -4.42 -6.15
C LYS A 70 -4.05 -5.62 -5.21
N ASN A 71 -3.64 -6.78 -5.71
CA ASN A 71 -3.37 -7.96 -4.89
C ASN A 71 -2.13 -7.74 -4.02
N ASP A 72 -1.08 -7.10 -4.55
CA ASP A 72 0.10 -6.73 -3.76
C ASP A 72 -0.27 -5.79 -2.61
N LEU A 73 -1.12 -4.78 -2.86
CA LEU A 73 -1.63 -3.89 -1.81
C LEU A 73 -2.44 -4.66 -0.74
N LYS A 74 -3.29 -5.61 -1.13
CA LYS A 74 -4.03 -6.45 -0.18
C LYS A 74 -3.09 -7.29 0.68
N ASN A 75 -2.05 -7.85 0.07
CA ASN A 75 -1.04 -8.64 0.77
C ASN A 75 -0.20 -7.76 1.71
N ALA A 76 0.16 -6.55 1.29
CA ALA A 76 0.82 -5.55 2.14
C ALA A 76 -0.06 -5.16 3.34
N ALA A 77 -1.34 -4.86 3.10
CA ALA A 77 -2.29 -4.49 4.14
C ALA A 77 -2.43 -5.59 5.20
N LYS A 78 -2.53 -6.86 4.76
CA LYS A 78 -2.55 -8.01 5.68
C LYS A 78 -1.29 -8.09 6.54
N GLY A 79 -0.10 -7.92 5.95
CA GLY A 79 1.15 -7.95 6.70
C GLY A 79 1.29 -6.79 7.68
N ILE A 80 0.80 -5.60 7.33
CA ILE A 80 0.72 -4.46 8.25
C ILE A 80 -0.17 -4.81 9.44
N ASP A 81 -1.38 -5.33 9.20
CA ASP A 81 -2.31 -5.71 10.28
C ASP A 81 -1.71 -6.76 11.22
N GLU A 82 -1.06 -7.79 10.66
CA GLU A 82 -0.39 -8.83 11.45
C GLU A 82 0.72 -8.24 12.33
N TRP A 83 1.53 -7.33 11.79
CA TRP A 83 2.59 -6.69 12.57
C TRP A 83 2.06 -5.70 13.62
N VAL A 84 1.01 -4.95 13.32
CA VAL A 84 0.34 -4.06 14.28
C VAL A 84 -0.22 -4.87 15.44
N GLU A 85 -0.87 -6.01 15.16
CA GLU A 85 -1.41 -6.92 16.17
C GLU A 85 -0.29 -7.53 17.02
N LEU A 86 0.79 -8.03 16.40
CA LEU A 86 1.95 -8.60 17.09
C LEU A 86 2.65 -7.57 18.01
N ASP A 87 2.69 -6.31 17.58
CA ASP A 87 3.20 -5.20 18.39
C ASP A 87 2.25 -4.77 19.53
N LYS A 88 1.04 -5.32 19.58
CA LYS A 88 -0.03 -4.88 20.49
C LYS A 88 -0.43 -3.42 20.25
N GLY A 89 -0.37 -2.98 18.99
CA GLY A 89 -0.85 -1.68 18.54
C GLY A 89 -2.24 -1.74 17.92
N ASN A 90 -2.70 -0.58 17.46
CA ASN A 90 -3.97 -0.45 16.73
C ASN A 90 -3.89 0.50 15.52
N THR A 91 -2.75 1.15 15.33
CA THR A 91 -2.54 2.19 14.33
C THR A 91 -1.19 1.97 13.64
N PHE A 92 -1.11 2.30 12.36
CA PHE A 92 0.14 2.35 11.61
C PHE A 92 0.30 3.68 10.88
N VAL A 93 1.55 4.00 10.57
CA VAL A 93 1.92 5.10 9.67
C VAL A 93 2.79 4.54 8.56
N LEU A 94 2.38 4.72 7.31
CA LEU A 94 3.20 4.35 6.15
C LEU A 94 4.33 5.36 6.01
N THR A 95 5.57 4.94 6.22
CA THR A 95 6.75 5.81 6.14
C THR A 95 7.33 5.84 4.74
N ASN A 96 7.33 4.70 4.04
CA ASN A 96 7.81 4.58 2.68
C ASN A 96 7.20 3.37 1.95
N TYR A 97 7.32 3.33 0.62
CA TYR A 97 7.03 2.13 -0.15
C TYR A 97 7.88 2.10 -1.43
N LYS A 98 8.18 0.89 -1.92
CA LYS A 98 8.90 0.70 -3.18
C LYS A 98 8.39 -0.52 -3.93
N TRP A 99 8.41 -0.43 -5.25
CA TRP A 99 8.11 -1.53 -6.16
C TRP A 99 9.42 -2.03 -6.75
N ILE A 100 9.81 -3.26 -6.43
CA ILE A 100 11.05 -3.86 -6.91
C ILE A 100 10.71 -4.81 -8.07
N PRO A 101 11.24 -4.59 -9.29
CA PRO A 101 11.08 -5.55 -10.39
C PRO A 101 11.65 -6.92 -10.03
N MET A 102 10.88 -7.97 -10.31
CA MET A 102 11.25 -9.36 -10.06
C MET A 102 11.51 -10.06 -11.40
N GLY A 103 12.79 -10.28 -11.70
CA GLY A 103 13.23 -11.01 -12.89
C GLY A 103 12.83 -10.34 -14.23
N ASN A 104 12.84 -11.14 -15.30
CA ASN A 104 12.62 -10.67 -16.68
C ASN A 104 11.14 -10.67 -17.11
N THR A 105 10.22 -11.08 -16.24
CA THR A 105 8.79 -11.27 -16.57
C THR A 105 7.94 -10.01 -16.41
N GLY A 106 8.55 -8.89 -15.98
CA GLY A 106 7.85 -7.62 -15.76
C GLY A 106 7.00 -7.57 -14.48
N SER A 107 7.09 -8.60 -13.64
CA SER A 107 6.44 -8.63 -12.31
C SER A 107 7.17 -7.68 -11.35
N THR A 108 6.45 -7.13 -10.37
CA THR A 108 7.01 -6.28 -9.31
C THR A 108 6.62 -6.83 -7.94
N GLN A 109 7.49 -6.66 -6.96
CA GLN A 109 7.21 -6.94 -5.56
C GLN A 109 7.08 -5.62 -4.80
N LEU A 110 5.99 -5.47 -4.05
CA LEU A 110 5.76 -4.32 -3.19
C LEU A 110 6.45 -4.50 -1.84
N TYR A 111 7.26 -3.52 -1.45
CA TYR A 111 7.79 -3.36 -0.11
C TYR A 111 7.13 -2.15 0.52
N VAL A 112 6.70 -2.29 1.78
CA VAL A 112 6.15 -1.20 2.59
C VAL A 112 6.97 -1.04 3.85
N ASP A 113 7.35 0.19 4.15
CA ASP A 113 7.98 0.55 5.41
C ASP A 113 6.97 1.35 6.24
N PHE A 114 6.84 1.00 7.52
CA PHE A 114 5.84 1.59 8.40
C PHE A 114 6.27 1.54 9.87
N ASP A 115 5.65 2.40 10.67
CA ASP A 115 5.75 2.34 12.12
C ASP A 115 4.41 1.92 12.72
N THR A 116 4.45 1.34 13.92
CA THR A 116 3.28 0.91 14.68
C THR A 116 3.08 1.80 15.90
N LEU A 117 1.81 2.11 16.17
CA LEU A 117 1.40 2.97 17.26
C LEU A 117 0.25 2.33 18.03
N ILE A 118 0.15 2.71 19.30
CA ILE A 118 -1.07 2.60 20.08
C ILE A 118 -1.67 3.99 20.22
N CYS A 119 -2.90 4.16 19.77
CA CYS A 119 -3.66 5.40 19.90
C CYS A 119 -4.90 5.18 20.78
N LYS A 120 -5.22 6.15 21.64
CA LYS A 120 -6.33 6.07 22.59
C LYS A 120 -7.70 6.08 21.89
N GLU A 121 -7.78 6.78 20.77
CA GLU A 121 -8.99 6.92 19.95
C GLU A 121 -8.66 6.60 18.48
N LYS A 122 -9.69 6.27 17.70
CA LYS A 122 -9.56 6.16 16.25
C LYS A 122 -9.35 7.58 15.69
N PRO A 123 -8.17 7.88 15.10
CA PRO A 123 -7.90 9.18 14.51
C PRO A 123 -8.80 9.46 13.31
#